data_AF-A0A330M6R4-F1
#
_entry.id   AF-A0A330M6R4-F1
#
_cell.length_a   1.000
_cell.length_b   1.000
_cell.length_c   1.000
_cell.angle_alpha   90.00
_cell.angle_beta   90.00
_cell.angle_gamma   90.00
#
_symmetry.space_group_name_H-M   'P 1'
#
loop_
_entity.id
_entity.type
_entity.pdbx_description
1 polymer ?
#
loop_
_entity_poly.entity_id
_entity_poly.type
_entity_poly.pdbx_seq_one_letter_code
_entity_poly.pdbx_strand_id
1 'polypeptide(L)' 'MVADIFEALTAADRPYKKAKSLSVAIDILHKMALDEHLDMELFKLFLTSGIYL' A
#
# COMPACT_ATOMS: atom_id res chain seq x y z
N MET A 1 0.37 4.91 9.86
CA MET A 1 1.69 4.82 9.17
C MET A 1 1.49 4.07 7.86
N VAL A 2 2.39 4.16 6.86
CA VAL A 2 2.19 3.54 5.52
C VAL A 2 1.79 2.05 5.56
N ALA A 3 2.26 1.32 6.57
CA ALA A 3 1.90 -0.07 6.85
C ALA A 3 0.40 -0.26 7.16
N ASP A 4 -0.25 0.62 7.95
CA ASP A 4 -1.68 0.51 8.27
C ASP A 4 -2.57 0.70 7.02
N ILE A 5 -2.15 1.58 6.10
CA ILE A 5 -2.85 1.82 4.83
C ILE A 5 -2.69 0.60 3.93
N PHE A 6 -1.47 0.04 3.87
CA PHE A 6 -1.21 -1.18 3.11
C PHE A 6 -1.99 -2.37 3.67
N GLU A 7 -2.04 -2.53 4.99
CA GLU A 7 -2.82 -3.56 5.68
C GLU A 7 -4.31 -3.38 5.39
N ALA A 8 -4.87 -2.17 5.46
CA ALA A 8 -6.27 -1.92 5.12
C ALA A 8 -6.60 -2.19 3.63
N LEU A 9 -5.63 -1.98 2.73
CA LEU A 9 -5.80 -2.24 1.28
C LEU A 9 -5.68 -3.73 0.93
N THR A 10 -4.92 -4.50 1.72
CA THR A 10 -4.67 -5.93 1.53
C THR A 10 -5.55 -6.82 2.39
N ALA A 11 -6.11 -6.28 3.48
CA ALA A 11 -7.05 -6.94 4.36
C ALA A 11 -8.28 -7.38 3.58
N ALA A 12 -8.44 -8.69 3.45
CA ALA A 12 -9.57 -9.37 2.83
C ALA A 12 -10.82 -9.35 3.73
N ASP A 13 -11.05 -8.27 4.48
CA ASP A 13 -12.11 -8.14 5.49
C ASP A 13 -13.53 -8.19 4.88
N ARG A 14 -13.63 -8.23 3.54
CA ARG A 14 -14.88 -8.35 2.81
C ARG A 14 -15.00 -9.75 2.21
N PRO A 15 -15.92 -10.60 2.69
CA PRO A 15 -16.10 -11.98 2.22
C PRO A 15 -16.41 -12.15 0.72
N TYR A 16 -16.63 -11.05 0.00
CA TYR A 16 -17.05 -11.04 -1.41
C TYR A 16 -16.10 -10.26 -2.35
N LYS A 17 -15.01 -9.69 -1.85
CA LYS A 17 -14.00 -9.01 -2.70
C LYS A 17 -12.72 -9.84 -2.69
N LYS A 18 -12.34 -10.35 -3.86
CA LYS A 18 -10.98 -10.88 -4.08
C LYS A 18 -10.00 -9.82 -3.56
N ALA A 19 -9.12 -10.23 -2.64
CA ALA A 19 -8.06 -9.38 -2.12
C ALA A 19 -7.37 -8.68 -3.30
N LYS A 20 -7.21 -7.36 -3.22
CA LYS A 20 -6.48 -6.63 -4.25
C LYS A 20 -5.07 -7.23 -4.31
N SER A 21 -4.62 -7.58 -5.51
CA SER A 21 -3.25 -8.06 -5.71
C SER A 21 -2.27 -7.02 -5.19
N LEU A 22 -1.12 -7.46 -4.68
CA LEU A 22 -0.03 -6.60 -4.19
C LEU A 22 0.26 -5.41 -5.13
N SER A 23 0.27 -5.67 -6.44
CA SER A 23 0.43 -4.64 -7.48
C SER A 23 -0.61 -3.51 -7.41
N VAL A 24 -1.87 -3.80 -7.09
CA VAL A 24 -2.94 -2.80 -6.98
C VAL A 24 -2.80 -2.00 -5.68
N ALA A 25 -2.37 -2.62 -4.59
CA ALA A 25 -2.09 -1.91 -3.34
C ALA A 25 -0.90 -0.94 -3.52
N ILE A 26 0.17 -1.37 -4.19
CA ILE A 26 1.32 -0.54 -4.53
C ILE A 26 0.92 0.62 -5.45
N ASP A 27 0.08 0.40 -6.46
CA ASP A 27 -0.37 1.46 -7.38
C ASP A 27 -1.20 2.53 -6.64
N ILE A 28 -2.02 2.13 -5.66
CA ILE A 28 -2.78 3.05 -4.82
C ILE A 28 -1.85 3.86 -3.91
N LEU A 29 -0.89 3.21 -3.25
CA LEU A 29 0.09 3.90 -2.41
C LEU A 29 0.97 4.87 -3.21
N HIS A 30 1.35 4.50 -4.44
CA HIS A 30 2.11 5.38 -5.33
C HIS A 30 1.30 6.63 -5.72
N LYS A 31 0.01 6.47 -6.01
CA LYS A 31 -0.89 7.63 -6.27
C LYS A 31 -1.02 8.53 -5.04
N MET A 32 -1.20 7.95 -3.85
CA MET A 32 -1.24 8.72 -2.60
C MET A 32 0.06 9.48 -2.33
N ALA A 33 1.21 8.92 -2.72
CA ALA A 33 2.49 9.61 -2.62
C ALA A 33 2.65 10.74 -3.65
N LEU A 34 2.07 10.59 -4.84
CA LEU A 34 2.03 11.65 -5.85
C LEU A 34 1.08 12.80 -5.47
N ASP A 35 -0.04 12.48 -4.82
CA ASP A 35 -1.01 13.47 -4.31
C ASP A 35 -0.53 14.14 -2.99
N GLU A 36 0.74 13.99 -2.62
CA GLU A 36 1.37 14.54 -1.39
C GLU A 36 0.70 14.09 -0.07
N HIS A 37 -0.21 13.12 -0.12
CA HIS A 37 -0.83 12.50 1.05
C HIS A 37 0.11 11.55 1.79
N LEU A 38 1.19 11.11 1.12
CA LEU A 38 2.19 10.23 1.66
C LEU A 38 3.59 10.68 1.19
N ASP A 39 4.55 10.67 2.10
CA ASP A 39 5.91 11.09 1.77
C ASP A 39 6.56 10.10 0.78
N MET A 40 7.03 10.61 -0.35
CA MET A 40 7.62 9.81 -1.43
C MET A 40 8.89 9.08 -1.00
N GLU A 41 9.69 9.67 -0.10
CA GLU A 41 10.88 9.01 0.47
C GLU A 41 10.46 7.87 1.39
N LEU A 42 9.40 8.06 2.19
CA LEU A 42 8.83 7.00 3.04
C LEU A 42 8.23 5.86 2.22
N PHE A 43 7.58 6.17 1.09
CA PHE A 43 7.09 5.16 0.14
C PHE A 43 8.22 4.35 -0.48
N LYS A 44 9.28 5.03 -0.93
CA LYS A 44 10.48 4.36 -1.47
C LYS A 44 11.14 3.49 -0.41
N LEU A 45 11.24 3.97 0.83
CA LEU A 45 11.77 3.19 1.95
C LEU A 45 10.91 1.95 2.22
N PHE A 46 9.58 2.07 2.16
CA PHE A 46 8.68 0.93 2.29
C PHE A 46 8.92 -0.11 1.18
N LEU A 47 9.09 0.32 -0.08
CA LEU A 47 9.39 -0.58 -1.20
C LEU A 47 10.78 -1.22 -1.14
N THR A 48 11.78 -0.53 -0.60
CA THR A 48 13.15 -1.07 -0.46
C THR A 48 13.34 -1.88 0.82
N SER A 49 12.51 -1.66 1.84
CA SER A 49 12.58 -2.39 3.11
C SER A 49 12.18 -3.86 3.03
N GLY A 50 11.50 -4.28 1.95
CA GLY A 50 11.08 -5.67 1.78
C GLY A 50 10.03 -6.15 2.80
N ILE A 51 9.41 -5.24 3.57
CA ILE A 51 8.41 -5.56 4.61
C ILE A 51 7.12 -6.17 4.02
N TYR A 52 6.95 -6.15 2.68
CA TYR A 52 5.82 -6.74 1.96
C TYR A 52 6.06 -8.17 1.43
N LEU A 53 7.20 -8.81 1.77
CA LEU A 53 7.53 -10.21 1.43
C LEU A 53 7.12 -11.20 2.53
#